data_AF-A0A355UZN0-F1
#
_entry.id   AF-A0A355UZN0-F1
#
_cell.length_a   1.000
_cell.length_b   1.000
_cell.length_c   1.000
_cell.angle_alpha   90.00
_cell.angle_beta   90.00
_cell.angle_gamma   90.00
#
_symmetry.space_group_name_H-M   'P 1'
#
loop_
_entity.id
_entity.type
_entity.pdbx_description
1 polymer ?
#
loop_
_entity_poly.entity_id
_entity_poly.type
_entity_poly.pdbx_seq_one_letter_code
_entity_poly.pdbx_strand_id
1 'polypeptide(L)'
;ADSDTLDKAFEVQSSNKVVDKGEFKAAWQTLNSPDEDSVTVQFKAYSDCDVQIVFENGETYTETVKKDTFYTADFKVPKISENKEAGFDIIIDGTAWNDMSYKAGGTIENFGVLLFKDMPKYTEAVYGTPVIDGEADDIWADAPSIKTDKYTAGSGATAVVKTMWDENYIYVLADVTDPKLSKSSINAYEQDSVEIFFDENNNKTTAYQADDIQLRVNYDNEKSVTDGFSKEAFESATTITSTGYIVEFKIPSSLGGFSNNQVVGFDAQVNDDDGSGERTSIANWNDLTGLGYTNTSQYGVMKLVGGSGENPDNPDNPDIKPTLLGDVTLDGVVDVRDVTMLNQYIVKMTDFDDQQLANGDIIKDSKVDLKDLGQLKKYIIKLIDSLG
;
A
#
# COMPACT_ATOMS: atom_id res chain seq x y z
N ALA A 1 11.15 6.12 23.25
CA ALA A 1 10.12 5.98 22.21
C ALA A 1 9.66 4.53 22.18
N ASP A 2 8.42 4.28 21.81
CA ASP A 2 7.80 2.95 21.83
C ASP A 2 8.43 2.08 20.71
N SER A 3 8.87 0.87 21.02
CA SER A 3 9.40 -0.07 20.00
C SER A 3 8.36 -0.35 18.92
N ASP A 4 7.07 -0.31 19.29
CA ASP A 4 5.92 -0.48 18.41
C ASP A 4 5.90 0.53 17.24
N THR A 5 6.37 1.77 17.44
CA THR A 5 6.42 2.77 16.36
C THR A 5 7.51 2.46 15.34
N LEU A 6 8.66 1.95 15.79
CA LEU A 6 9.77 1.61 14.92
C LEU A 6 9.44 0.39 14.06
N ASP A 7 8.85 -0.64 14.67
CA ASP A 7 8.44 -1.85 13.97
C ASP A 7 7.41 -1.53 12.88
N LYS A 8 6.40 -0.72 13.19
CA LYS A 8 5.43 -0.25 12.21
C LYS A 8 6.05 0.56 11.08
N ALA A 9 7.03 1.42 11.38
CA ALA A 9 7.73 2.19 10.35
C ALA A 9 8.43 1.26 9.33
N PHE A 10 9.01 0.14 9.78
CA PHE A 10 9.60 -0.86 8.89
C PHE A 10 8.55 -1.67 8.13
N GLU A 11 7.43 -1.97 8.76
CA GLU A 11 6.34 -2.73 8.16
C GLU A 11 5.72 -1.98 6.97
N VAL A 12 5.51 -0.68 7.11
CA VAL A 12 4.72 0.11 6.14
C VAL A 12 5.52 0.78 5.03
N GLN A 13 6.86 0.79 5.13
CA GLN A 13 7.71 1.37 4.10
C GLN A 13 8.07 0.35 3.02
N SER A 14 8.22 0.80 1.78
CA SER A 14 8.81 0.00 0.70
C SER A 14 10.30 -0.23 0.92
N SER A 15 10.81 -1.39 0.51
CA SER A 15 12.25 -1.67 0.57
C SER A 15 12.99 -0.96 -0.57
N ASN A 16 14.15 -0.38 -0.25
CA ASN A 16 15.11 0.08 -1.25
C ASN A 16 15.93 -1.11 -1.76
N LYS A 17 16.12 -1.21 -3.08
CA LYS A 17 16.88 -2.30 -3.70
C LYS A 17 18.33 -1.91 -3.96
N VAL A 18 19.26 -2.80 -3.62
CA VAL A 18 20.68 -2.70 -4.03
C VAL A 18 20.85 -3.56 -5.28
N VAL A 19 20.39 -3.05 -6.42
CA VAL A 19 20.32 -3.79 -7.69
C VAL A 19 19.69 -5.17 -7.48
N ASP A 20 20.44 -6.25 -7.72
CA ASP A 20 20.07 -7.65 -7.57
C ASP A 20 20.78 -8.32 -6.39
N LYS A 21 21.38 -7.53 -5.49
CA LYS A 21 22.23 -8.02 -4.38
C LYS A 21 21.51 -8.10 -3.05
N GLY A 22 20.55 -7.22 -2.83
CA GLY A 22 19.80 -7.20 -1.58
C GLY A 22 18.83 -6.04 -1.49
N GLU A 23 18.35 -5.80 -0.29
CA GLU A 23 17.42 -4.72 0.02
C GLU A 23 17.65 -4.16 1.42
N PHE A 24 17.20 -2.92 1.62
CA PHE A 24 17.22 -2.29 2.93
C PHE A 24 16.06 -1.32 3.14
N LYS A 25 15.81 -1.05 4.41
CA LYS A 25 14.86 -0.07 4.95
C LYS A 25 15.57 0.73 6.04
N ALA A 26 15.16 1.96 6.26
CA ALA A 26 15.72 2.79 7.31
C ALA A 26 14.60 3.50 8.08
N ALA A 27 14.73 3.56 9.39
CA ALA A 27 13.82 4.30 10.25
C ALA A 27 14.61 4.92 11.40
N TRP A 28 14.18 6.10 11.86
CA TRP A 28 14.81 6.73 13.01
C TRP A 28 13.92 6.64 14.24
N GLN A 29 14.57 6.75 15.40
CA GLN A 29 13.89 6.82 16.68
C GLN A 29 14.48 7.96 17.52
N THR A 30 13.59 8.78 18.09
CA THR A 30 14.02 9.81 19.04
C THR A 30 14.47 9.15 20.35
N LEU A 31 15.71 9.44 20.74
CA LEU A 31 16.27 8.96 22.00
C LEU A 31 16.03 9.96 23.14
N ASN A 32 16.02 9.45 24.38
CA ASN A 32 16.07 10.27 25.60
C ASN A 32 17.48 10.86 25.84
N SER A 33 18.11 11.34 24.77
CA SER A 33 19.38 12.06 24.75
C SER A 33 19.10 13.48 24.27
N PRO A 34 19.78 14.52 24.80
CA PRO A 34 19.62 15.89 24.30
C PRO A 34 20.19 16.08 22.89
N ASP A 35 21.23 15.33 22.54
CA ASP A 35 22.07 15.61 21.36
C ASP A 35 21.94 14.56 20.25
N GLU A 36 21.47 13.35 20.59
CA GLU A 36 21.49 12.19 19.70
C GLU A 36 20.10 11.58 19.49
N ASP A 37 19.91 11.02 18.31
CA ASP A 37 18.85 10.08 17.95
C ASP A 37 19.49 8.79 17.39
N SER A 38 18.65 7.78 17.09
CA SER A 38 19.09 6.53 16.47
C SER A 38 18.53 6.41 15.06
N VAL A 39 19.32 5.92 14.12
CA VAL A 39 18.83 5.40 12.83
C VAL A 39 19.10 3.90 12.82
N THR A 40 18.03 3.14 12.64
CA THR A 40 18.10 1.69 12.46
C THR A 40 17.98 1.39 10.97
N VAL A 41 18.88 0.58 10.45
CA VAL A 41 18.86 0.07 9.07
C VAL A 41 18.56 -1.41 9.13
N GLN A 42 17.42 -1.82 8.60
CA GLN A 42 17.07 -3.23 8.40
C GLN A 42 17.47 -3.62 6.98
N PHE A 43 18.21 -4.71 6.81
CA PHE A 43 18.71 -5.11 5.49
C PHE A 43 18.76 -6.64 5.33
N LYS A 44 18.80 -7.07 4.07
CA LYS A 44 18.88 -8.48 3.68
C LYS A 44 19.69 -8.61 2.38
N ALA A 45 20.59 -9.58 2.33
CA ALA A 45 21.34 -9.93 1.12
C ALA A 45 20.75 -11.18 0.46
N TYR A 46 20.83 -11.28 -0.87
CA TYR A 46 20.34 -12.44 -1.64
C TYR A 46 21.41 -13.51 -1.88
N SER A 47 22.59 -13.33 -1.28
CA SER A 47 23.71 -14.28 -1.24
C SER A 47 24.41 -14.22 0.12
N ASP A 48 25.19 -15.26 0.44
CA ASP A 48 26.11 -15.21 1.56
C ASP A 48 27.26 -14.25 1.18
N CYS A 49 27.34 -13.09 1.85
CA CYS A 49 28.32 -12.06 1.54
C CYS A 49 28.66 -11.20 2.77
N ASP A 50 29.62 -10.31 2.61
CA ASP A 50 29.83 -9.22 3.56
C ASP A 50 28.96 -8.03 3.15
N VAL A 51 28.35 -7.39 4.15
CA VAL A 51 27.63 -6.12 4.01
C VAL A 51 28.38 -5.05 4.76
N GLN A 52 28.52 -3.88 4.14
CA GLN A 52 29.06 -2.69 4.77
C GLN A 52 28.03 -1.56 4.67
N ILE A 53 27.85 -0.82 5.76
CA ILE A 53 27.04 0.40 5.79
C ILE A 53 27.93 1.55 6.23
N VAL A 54 27.79 2.70 5.58
CA VAL A 54 28.59 3.90 5.84
C VAL A 54 27.68 5.13 5.90
N PHE A 55 27.78 5.90 6.97
CA PHE A 55 27.16 7.23 7.07
C PHE A 55 28.19 8.33 6.80
N GLU A 56 27.71 9.50 6.36
CA GLU A 56 28.54 10.67 6.07
C GLU A 56 29.35 11.20 7.27
N ASN A 57 28.90 10.88 8.49
CA ASN A 57 29.62 11.22 9.73
C ASN A 57 30.82 10.29 10.00
N GLY A 58 31.05 9.29 9.15
CA GLY A 58 32.13 8.30 9.26
C GLY A 58 31.79 7.09 10.11
N GLU A 59 30.57 6.98 10.66
CA GLU A 59 30.12 5.75 11.30
C GLU A 59 30.01 4.63 10.26
N THR A 60 30.49 3.45 10.63
CA THR A 60 30.52 2.28 9.75
C THR A 60 30.04 1.05 10.48
N TYR A 61 29.38 0.18 9.73
CA TYR A 61 28.97 -1.14 10.17
C TYR A 61 29.45 -2.17 9.15
N THR A 62 29.85 -3.35 9.62
CA THR A 62 30.24 -4.46 8.74
C THR A 62 29.82 -5.78 9.37
N GLU A 63 29.15 -6.62 8.58
CA GLU A 63 28.73 -7.94 9.01
C GLU A 63 28.76 -8.94 7.85
N THR A 64 29.20 -10.16 8.13
CA THR A 64 29.03 -11.30 7.21
C THR A 64 27.63 -11.87 7.39
N VAL A 65 26.81 -11.77 6.36
CA VAL A 65 25.39 -12.14 6.41
C VAL A 65 25.09 -13.43 5.67
N LYS A 66 23.98 -14.06 6.06
CA LYS A 66 23.40 -15.21 5.36
C LYS A 66 22.36 -14.76 4.37
N LYS A 67 22.33 -15.47 3.24
CA LYS A 67 21.31 -15.31 2.21
C LYS A 67 19.91 -15.29 2.83
N ASP A 68 19.11 -14.34 2.39
CA ASP A 68 17.69 -14.16 2.69
C ASP A 68 17.35 -14.05 4.19
N THR A 69 18.32 -13.69 5.02
CA THR A 69 18.13 -13.41 6.45
C THR A 69 18.15 -11.90 6.69
N PHE A 70 17.20 -11.39 7.47
CA PHE A 70 17.17 -9.99 7.87
C PHE A 70 18.13 -9.71 9.02
N TYR A 71 18.87 -8.61 8.89
CA TYR A 71 19.80 -8.07 9.87
C TYR A 71 19.45 -6.61 10.17
N THR A 72 19.93 -6.10 11.31
CA THR A 72 19.70 -4.73 11.75
C THR A 72 21.01 -4.09 12.21
N ALA A 73 21.26 -2.87 11.76
CA ALA A 73 22.37 -2.05 12.22
C ALA A 73 21.83 -0.72 12.79
N ASP A 74 22.26 -0.38 14.00
CA ASP A 74 21.87 0.84 14.69
C ASP A 74 23.01 1.86 14.68
N PHE A 75 22.69 3.10 14.31
CA PHE A 75 23.63 4.22 14.20
C PHE A 75 23.19 5.37 15.09
N LYS A 76 24.15 6.02 15.73
CA LYS A 76 23.88 7.22 16.51
C LYS A 76 24.10 8.44 15.64
N VAL A 77 23.07 9.27 15.56
CA VAL A 77 23.10 10.45 14.71
C VAL A 77 22.74 11.70 15.50
N PRO A 78 23.21 12.89 15.09
CA PRO A 78 22.73 14.13 15.68
C PRO A 78 21.22 14.26 15.52
N LYS A 79 20.53 14.85 16.51
CA LYS A 79 19.06 15.01 16.53
C LYS A 79 18.43 15.21 15.16
N ILE A 80 17.47 14.35 14.83
CA ILE A 80 16.69 14.38 13.59
C ILE A 80 15.41 15.16 13.83
N SER A 81 15.03 15.94 12.83
CA SER A 81 13.69 16.51 12.69
C SER A 81 13.13 16.09 11.34
N GLU A 82 11.81 16.20 11.17
CA GLU A 82 11.18 16.02 9.87
C GLU A 82 11.88 16.84 8.79
N ASN A 83 12.02 16.26 7.60
CA ASN A 83 12.70 16.78 6.41
C ASN A 83 14.22 16.96 6.56
N LYS A 84 14.83 16.49 7.64
CA LYS A 84 16.28 16.43 7.73
C LYS A 84 16.81 15.33 6.80
N GLU A 85 17.98 15.60 6.23
CA GLU A 85 18.71 14.67 5.38
C GLU A 85 19.93 14.09 6.11
N ALA A 86 20.31 12.87 5.76
CA ALA A 86 21.60 12.29 6.11
C ALA A 86 22.20 11.55 4.93
N GLY A 87 23.50 11.76 4.71
CA GLY A 87 24.29 11.00 3.75
C GLY A 87 24.52 9.56 4.21
N PHE A 88 24.22 8.60 3.34
CA PHE A 88 24.21 7.16 3.62
C PHE A 88 24.56 6.33 2.39
N ASP A 89 25.28 5.22 2.58
CA ASP A 89 25.37 4.16 1.58
C ASP A 89 25.43 2.77 2.23
N ILE A 90 24.95 1.77 1.51
CA ILE A 90 25.03 0.35 1.85
C ILE A 90 25.64 -0.41 0.67
N ILE A 91 26.63 -1.24 0.99
CA ILE A 91 27.35 -2.08 0.05
C ILE A 91 27.00 -3.54 0.35
N ILE A 92 26.38 -4.20 -0.61
CA ILE A 92 26.02 -5.62 -0.53
C ILE A 92 26.73 -6.36 -1.66
N ASP A 93 27.53 -7.37 -1.31
CA ASP A 93 28.29 -8.19 -2.28
C ASP A 93 29.11 -7.30 -3.25
N GLY A 94 29.82 -6.31 -2.69
CA GLY A 94 30.67 -5.38 -3.43
C GLY A 94 29.93 -4.34 -4.28
N THR A 95 28.59 -4.27 -4.21
CA THR A 95 27.76 -3.31 -4.95
C THR A 95 27.21 -2.26 -4.00
N ALA A 96 27.55 -0.99 -4.21
CA ALA A 96 27.00 0.13 -3.47
C ALA A 96 25.59 0.48 -3.97
N TRP A 97 24.74 0.97 -3.07
CA TRP A 97 23.38 1.40 -3.41
C TRP A 97 23.39 2.70 -4.23
N ASN A 98 24.24 3.66 -3.85
CA ASN A 98 24.27 4.97 -4.49
C ASN A 98 25.61 5.29 -5.18
N ASP A 99 26.75 5.00 -4.55
CA ASP A 99 28.05 5.33 -5.11
C ASP A 99 28.45 4.40 -6.27
N MET A 100 28.00 4.75 -7.48
CA MET A 100 28.31 4.01 -8.71
C MET A 100 29.81 3.95 -9.05
N SER A 101 30.62 4.81 -8.44
CA SER A 101 32.07 4.83 -8.65
C SER A 101 32.81 3.83 -7.75
N TYR A 102 32.15 3.32 -6.71
CA TYR A 102 32.69 2.40 -5.73
C TYR A 102 33.40 1.20 -6.38
N LYS A 103 34.46 0.75 -5.71
CA LYS A 103 35.22 -0.45 -6.03
C LYS A 103 35.34 -1.26 -4.76
N ALA A 104 35.16 -2.58 -4.84
CA ALA A 104 35.22 -3.46 -3.69
C ALA A 104 36.52 -3.23 -2.88
N GLY A 105 36.36 -2.91 -1.59
CA GLY A 105 37.45 -2.55 -0.68
C GLY A 105 37.91 -1.09 -0.74
N GLY A 106 37.22 -0.23 -1.49
CA GLY A 106 37.43 1.21 -1.56
C GLY A 106 36.64 2.00 -0.50
N THR A 107 36.72 3.33 -0.58
CA THR A 107 35.94 4.26 0.24
C THR A 107 34.70 4.76 -0.50
N ILE A 108 33.64 5.08 0.24
CA ILE A 108 32.48 5.79 -0.32
C ILE A 108 32.84 7.26 -0.46
N GLU A 109 32.67 7.81 -1.66
CA GLU A 109 32.90 9.22 -1.99
C GLU A 109 31.57 9.94 -2.27
N ASN A 110 30.53 9.22 -2.71
CA ASN A 110 29.24 9.79 -3.09
C ASN A 110 28.08 9.12 -2.34
N PHE A 111 27.70 9.69 -1.21
CA PHE A 111 26.58 9.21 -0.42
C PHE A 111 25.23 9.40 -1.11
N GLY A 112 24.34 8.43 -0.94
CA GLY A 112 22.91 8.64 -1.16
C GLY A 112 22.31 9.46 -0.02
N VAL A 113 21.06 9.87 -0.17
CA VAL A 113 20.38 10.71 0.81
C VAL A 113 19.22 9.94 1.44
N LEU A 114 19.24 9.82 2.77
CA LEU A 114 18.06 9.49 3.56
C LEU A 114 17.32 10.78 3.89
N LEU A 115 16.09 10.93 3.41
CA LEU A 115 15.19 12.02 3.79
C LEU A 115 14.25 11.51 4.89
N PHE A 116 14.35 12.09 6.08
CA PHE A 116 13.56 11.67 7.24
C PHE A 116 12.17 12.32 7.25
N LYS A 117 11.12 11.49 7.28
CA LYS A 117 9.71 11.89 7.40
C LYS A 117 9.06 11.30 8.64
N ASP A 118 8.35 12.13 9.41
CA ASP A 118 7.65 11.67 10.60
C ASP A 118 6.69 10.55 10.18
N MET A 119 6.54 9.53 11.03
CA MET A 119 5.66 8.43 10.70
C MET A 119 4.23 8.98 10.52
N PRO A 120 3.62 8.81 9.34
CA PRO A 120 2.24 9.24 9.13
C PRO A 120 1.30 8.41 10.03
N LYS A 121 0.08 8.90 10.27
CA LYS A 121 -0.91 8.11 11.00
C LYS A 121 -1.15 6.77 10.30
N TYR A 122 -1.31 5.74 11.12
CA TYR A 122 -1.50 4.37 10.69
C TYR A 122 -2.90 3.87 11.08
N THR A 123 -3.52 3.09 10.20
CA THR A 123 -4.72 2.30 10.48
C THR A 123 -4.66 0.96 9.75
N GLU A 124 -5.56 0.05 10.13
CA GLU A 124 -5.77 -1.22 9.43
C GLU A 124 -7.18 -1.25 8.86
N ALA A 125 -7.32 -1.80 7.65
CA ALA A 125 -8.59 -2.22 7.09
C ALA A 125 -8.70 -3.74 7.26
N VAL A 126 -9.77 -4.19 7.89
CA VAL A 126 -10.02 -5.63 8.07
C VAL A 126 -10.70 -6.21 6.84
N TYR A 127 -10.46 -7.48 6.56
CA TYR A 127 -11.09 -8.15 5.43
C TYR A 127 -12.61 -8.31 5.64
N GLY A 128 -13.39 -7.97 4.62
CA GLY A 128 -14.85 -8.03 4.65
C GLY A 128 -15.51 -7.29 3.49
N THR A 129 -16.70 -7.75 3.13
CA THR A 129 -17.53 -7.19 2.04
C THR A 129 -18.87 -6.72 2.62
N PRO A 130 -18.97 -5.46 3.07
CA PRO A 130 -20.24 -4.88 3.54
C PRO A 130 -21.19 -4.59 2.37
N VAL A 131 -22.48 -4.43 2.68
CA VAL A 131 -23.46 -3.92 1.71
C VAL A 131 -23.37 -2.39 1.71
N ILE A 132 -23.49 -1.75 0.54
CA ILE A 132 -23.49 -0.29 0.42
C ILE A 132 -24.93 0.20 0.32
N ASP A 133 -25.51 0.54 1.46
CA ASP A 133 -26.91 0.98 1.57
C ASP A 133 -27.12 2.16 2.54
N GLY A 134 -26.07 2.65 3.17
CA GLY A 134 -26.09 3.79 4.08
C GLY A 134 -26.42 3.40 5.52
N GLU A 135 -26.42 2.11 5.85
CA GLU A 135 -26.58 1.60 7.21
C GLU A 135 -25.28 0.90 7.68
N ALA A 136 -24.94 1.06 8.96
CA ALA A 136 -23.76 0.38 9.52
C ALA A 136 -24.08 -1.09 9.83
N ASP A 137 -23.78 -1.97 8.88
CA ASP A 137 -23.82 -3.44 9.04
C ASP A 137 -23.06 -3.94 10.29
N ASP A 138 -23.50 -5.08 10.84
CA ASP A 138 -22.85 -5.73 11.99
C ASP A 138 -21.37 -6.08 11.74
N ILE A 139 -20.98 -6.35 10.49
CA ILE A 139 -19.59 -6.68 10.14
C ILE A 139 -18.63 -5.54 10.51
N TRP A 140 -19.09 -4.29 10.47
CA TRP A 140 -18.28 -3.12 10.84
C TRP A 140 -17.88 -3.10 12.32
N ALA A 141 -18.50 -3.92 13.18
CA ALA A 141 -18.25 -3.91 14.62
C ALA A 141 -16.77 -4.13 14.97
N ASP A 142 -16.09 -5.03 14.26
CA ASP A 142 -14.70 -5.42 14.52
C ASP A 142 -13.66 -4.59 13.75
N ALA A 143 -14.10 -3.72 12.83
CA ALA A 143 -13.19 -2.84 12.09
C ALA A 143 -12.63 -1.74 13.00
N PRO A 144 -11.30 -1.50 12.99
CA PRO A 144 -10.67 -0.38 13.66
C PRO A 144 -11.30 0.95 13.24
N SER A 145 -11.45 1.86 14.20
CA SER A 145 -12.01 3.19 13.95
C SER A 145 -10.93 4.27 14.06
N ILE A 146 -10.91 5.17 13.08
CA ILE A 146 -10.14 6.43 13.12
C ILE A 146 -11.10 7.63 13.25
N LYS A 147 -10.55 8.81 13.52
CA LYS A 147 -11.33 10.05 13.63
C LYS A 147 -10.70 11.17 12.82
N THR A 148 -11.54 11.95 12.14
CA THR A 148 -11.13 13.23 11.52
C THR A 148 -11.23 14.33 12.58
N ASP A 149 -10.26 14.39 13.50
CA ASP A 149 -10.28 15.30 14.66
C ASP A 149 -9.17 16.37 14.64
N LYS A 150 -8.51 16.51 13.49
CA LYS A 150 -7.53 17.56 13.22
C LYS A 150 -8.11 18.50 12.18
N TYR A 151 -7.83 19.79 12.29
CA TYR A 151 -8.42 20.78 11.40
C TYR A 151 -7.35 21.41 10.53
N THR A 152 -7.54 21.30 9.22
CA THR A 152 -6.82 22.14 8.25
C THR A 152 -7.32 23.58 8.34
N ALA A 153 -8.63 23.76 8.53
CA ALA A 153 -9.27 25.05 8.69
C ALA A 153 -10.49 24.97 9.60
N GLY A 154 -10.74 26.04 10.35
CA GLY A 154 -11.93 26.17 11.20
C GLY A 154 -12.02 25.15 12.33
N SER A 155 -13.25 24.90 12.77
CA SER A 155 -13.63 23.86 13.72
C SER A 155 -15.12 23.59 13.52
N GLY A 156 -15.50 22.36 13.18
CA GLY A 156 -16.87 22.02 12.76
C GLY A 156 -17.12 20.52 12.75
N ALA A 157 -17.85 20.02 11.76
CA ALA A 157 -18.14 18.60 11.61
C ALA A 157 -16.91 17.69 11.63
N THR A 158 -17.07 16.49 12.17
CA THR A 158 -16.05 15.43 12.23
C THR A 158 -16.68 14.07 11.98
N ALA A 159 -15.88 13.09 11.57
CA ALA A 159 -16.33 11.72 11.34
C ALA A 159 -15.58 10.71 12.21
N VAL A 160 -16.28 9.65 12.61
CA VAL A 160 -15.66 8.36 12.93
C VAL A 160 -15.64 7.54 11.64
N VAL A 161 -14.46 7.09 11.23
CA VAL A 161 -14.27 6.36 9.98
C VAL A 161 -13.81 4.94 10.27
N LYS A 162 -14.38 3.96 9.57
CA LYS A 162 -13.98 2.55 9.58
C LYS A 162 -13.71 2.10 8.16
N THR A 163 -12.77 1.17 8.00
CA THR A 163 -12.38 0.66 6.69
C THR A 163 -12.34 -0.86 6.66
N MET A 164 -12.74 -1.40 5.50
CA MET A 164 -12.63 -2.81 5.16
C MET A 164 -12.09 -2.97 3.75
N TRP A 165 -11.74 -4.21 3.40
CA TRP A 165 -11.31 -4.53 2.06
C TRP A 165 -11.69 -5.96 1.66
N ASP A 166 -11.80 -6.19 0.36
CA ASP A 166 -11.74 -7.51 -0.26
C ASP A 166 -10.80 -7.46 -1.48
N GLU A 167 -10.72 -8.52 -2.27
CA GLU A 167 -9.81 -8.62 -3.41
C GLU A 167 -10.01 -7.51 -4.45
N ASN A 168 -11.19 -6.90 -4.50
CA ASN A 168 -11.56 -5.96 -5.55
C ASN A 168 -11.79 -4.53 -5.04
N TYR A 169 -12.15 -4.37 -3.77
CA TYR A 169 -12.64 -3.11 -3.24
C TYR A 169 -12.05 -2.73 -1.89
N ILE A 170 -11.85 -1.43 -1.70
CA ILE A 170 -11.81 -0.80 -0.37
C ILE A 170 -13.22 -0.30 -0.04
N TYR A 171 -13.62 -0.55 1.20
CA TYR A 171 -14.88 -0.08 1.76
C TYR A 171 -14.60 0.93 2.86
N VAL A 172 -15.37 2.01 2.90
CA VAL A 172 -15.26 3.04 3.93
C VAL A 172 -16.63 3.38 4.46
N LEU A 173 -16.79 3.34 5.79
CA LEU A 173 -17.95 3.84 6.51
C LEU A 173 -17.53 5.08 7.30
N ALA A 174 -18.16 6.22 7.06
CA ALA A 174 -17.95 7.46 7.78
C ALA A 174 -19.24 7.89 8.49
N ASP A 175 -19.24 7.86 9.82
CA ASP A 175 -20.32 8.38 10.67
C ASP A 175 -19.99 9.82 11.08
N VAL A 176 -20.63 10.78 10.42
CA VAL A 176 -20.40 12.22 10.57
C VAL A 176 -21.27 12.79 11.66
N THR A 177 -20.65 13.50 12.60
CA THR A 177 -21.34 14.38 13.55
C THR A 177 -21.34 15.80 13.01
N ASP A 178 -22.52 16.27 12.61
CA ASP A 178 -22.78 17.59 12.06
C ASP A 178 -24.20 18.04 12.44
N PRO A 179 -24.35 19.08 13.27
CA PRO A 179 -25.66 19.56 13.70
C PRO A 179 -26.43 20.35 12.63
N LYS A 180 -25.82 20.74 11.50
CA LYS A 180 -26.46 21.63 10.53
C LYS A 180 -26.02 21.36 9.08
N LEU A 181 -26.75 20.44 8.43
CA LEU A 181 -26.51 20.07 7.03
C LEU A 181 -26.91 21.16 6.02
N SER A 182 -26.05 21.35 5.02
CA SER A 182 -26.12 22.32 3.94
C SER A 182 -25.37 21.83 2.69
N LYS A 183 -26.05 21.98 1.55
CA LYS A 183 -25.46 21.80 0.21
C LYS A 183 -25.71 23.02 -0.68
N SER A 184 -25.81 24.19 -0.07
CA SER A 184 -26.26 25.40 -0.77
C SER A 184 -25.19 26.04 -1.65
N SER A 185 -23.89 25.76 -1.41
CA SER A 185 -22.82 26.16 -2.32
C SER A 185 -22.92 25.43 -3.67
N ILE A 186 -22.54 26.12 -4.74
CA ILE A 186 -22.37 25.54 -6.07
C ILE A 186 -21.11 24.67 -6.16
N ASN A 187 -20.14 24.89 -5.26
CA ASN A 187 -18.88 24.17 -5.22
C ASN A 187 -19.05 22.93 -4.35
N ALA A 188 -18.89 21.73 -4.93
CA ALA A 188 -19.10 20.48 -4.20
C ALA A 188 -18.22 20.34 -2.95
N TYR A 189 -16.99 20.88 -2.99
CA TYR A 189 -16.07 20.87 -1.85
C TYR A 189 -16.45 21.85 -0.73
N GLU A 190 -17.45 22.71 -0.93
CA GLU A 190 -17.97 23.64 0.09
C GLU A 190 -19.29 23.18 0.70
N GLN A 191 -19.80 22.02 0.30
CA GLN A 191 -20.99 21.40 0.87
C GLN A 191 -20.59 20.43 1.99
N ASP A 192 -21.52 20.13 2.90
CA ASP A 192 -21.30 19.09 3.91
C ASP A 192 -21.06 17.74 3.25
N SER A 193 -19.83 17.27 3.36
CA SER A 193 -19.36 16.12 2.62
C SER A 193 -18.20 15.41 3.29
N VAL A 194 -18.09 14.13 3.00
CA VAL A 194 -16.90 13.32 3.28
C VAL A 194 -16.08 13.22 2.01
N GLU A 195 -14.77 13.40 2.13
CA GLU A 195 -13.80 13.09 1.09
C GLU A 195 -12.88 11.96 1.52
N ILE A 196 -12.65 11.02 0.60
CA ILE A 196 -11.65 9.96 0.75
C ILE A 196 -10.55 10.21 -0.29
N PHE A 197 -9.32 10.14 0.18
CA PHE A 197 -8.13 10.23 -0.65
C PHE A 197 -7.40 8.90 -0.62
N PHE A 198 -7.12 8.35 -1.79
CA PHE A 198 -6.59 7.00 -1.93
C PHE A 198 -5.41 6.99 -2.91
N ASP A 199 -4.30 6.40 -2.47
CA ASP A 199 -3.06 6.18 -3.22
C ASP A 199 -2.77 4.67 -3.13
N GLU A 200 -3.14 3.93 -4.17
CA GLU A 200 -3.20 2.47 -4.14
C GLU A 200 -1.82 1.81 -4.02
N ASN A 201 -0.80 2.41 -4.64
CA ASN A 201 0.58 1.91 -4.59
C ASN A 201 1.42 2.49 -3.43
N ASN A 202 0.89 3.47 -2.70
CA ASN A 202 1.54 4.16 -1.59
C ASN A 202 2.87 4.85 -1.97
N ASN A 203 3.00 5.36 -3.19
CA ASN A 203 4.23 6.02 -3.66
C ASN A 203 4.45 7.40 -3.01
N LYS A 204 3.43 7.99 -2.37
CA LYS A 204 3.55 9.23 -1.58
C LYS A 204 4.10 10.40 -2.43
N THR A 205 3.57 10.57 -3.63
CA THR A 205 4.04 11.56 -4.60
C THR A 205 3.44 12.94 -4.40
N THR A 206 4.17 13.97 -4.87
CA THR A 206 3.73 15.37 -4.83
C THR A 206 2.72 15.74 -5.92
N ALA A 207 2.31 14.76 -6.73
CA ALA A 207 1.31 14.86 -7.77
C ALA A 207 0.61 13.51 -7.93
N TYR A 208 -0.66 13.52 -8.31
CA TYR A 208 -1.42 12.29 -8.59
C TYR A 208 -0.85 11.50 -9.75
N GLN A 209 -0.84 10.19 -9.57
CA GLN A 209 -0.56 9.13 -10.53
C GLN A 209 -1.89 8.51 -11.01
N ALA A 210 -1.80 7.46 -11.83
CA ALA A 210 -2.97 6.84 -12.44
C ALA A 210 -3.85 6.10 -11.42
N ASP A 211 -3.28 5.71 -10.29
CA ASP A 211 -3.90 4.96 -9.20
C ASP A 211 -4.28 5.82 -7.99
N ASP A 212 -4.09 7.14 -8.11
CA ASP A 212 -4.46 8.10 -7.09
C ASP A 212 -5.84 8.69 -7.38
N ILE A 213 -6.69 8.75 -6.35
CA ILE A 213 -8.05 9.27 -6.50
C ILE A 213 -8.54 10.01 -5.26
N GLN A 214 -9.23 11.12 -5.49
CA GLN A 214 -10.07 11.82 -4.53
C GLN A 214 -11.53 11.48 -4.85
N LEU A 215 -12.25 11.03 -3.84
CA LEU A 215 -13.68 10.74 -3.89
C LEU A 215 -14.38 11.68 -2.92
N ARG A 216 -15.52 12.25 -3.30
CA ARG A 216 -16.33 13.09 -2.42
C ARG A 216 -17.80 12.74 -2.55
N VAL A 217 -18.46 12.62 -1.41
CA VAL A 217 -19.90 12.37 -1.30
C VAL A 217 -20.48 13.35 -0.28
N ASN A 218 -21.48 14.14 -0.70
CA ASN A 218 -22.21 14.99 0.24
C ASN A 218 -23.29 14.19 1.00
N TYR A 219 -23.87 14.78 2.04
CA TYR A 219 -24.89 14.10 2.87
C TYR A 219 -26.14 13.62 2.09
N ASP A 220 -26.41 14.17 0.89
CA ASP A 220 -27.53 13.79 0.01
C ASP A 220 -27.09 12.82 -1.11
N ASN A 221 -25.96 12.13 -0.91
CA ASN A 221 -25.35 11.15 -1.82
C ASN A 221 -24.97 11.71 -3.21
N GLU A 222 -24.77 13.02 -3.33
CA GLU A 222 -24.25 13.60 -4.57
C GLU A 222 -22.73 13.42 -4.61
N LYS A 223 -22.28 12.72 -5.66
CA LYS A 223 -20.87 12.41 -5.87
C LYS A 223 -20.10 13.51 -6.59
N SER A 224 -18.84 13.67 -6.24
CA SER A 224 -17.79 14.25 -7.09
C SER A 224 -16.50 13.45 -6.92
N VAL A 225 -15.61 13.56 -7.89
CA VAL A 225 -14.37 12.76 -7.96
C VAL A 225 -13.28 13.63 -8.58
N THR A 226 -12.02 13.24 -8.46
CA THR A 226 -10.88 13.82 -9.17
C THR A 226 -11.23 14.16 -10.63
N ASP A 227 -10.80 15.35 -11.05
CA ASP A 227 -11.00 15.82 -12.42
C ASP A 227 -10.52 14.78 -13.45
N GLY A 228 -11.36 14.49 -14.44
CA GLY A 228 -11.07 13.51 -15.50
C GLY A 228 -11.63 12.11 -15.26
N PHE A 229 -12.08 11.80 -14.04
CA PHE A 229 -12.80 10.55 -13.73
C PHE A 229 -14.32 10.75 -13.74
N SER A 230 -15.05 9.66 -13.96
CA SER A 230 -16.51 9.66 -13.93
C SER A 230 -17.01 9.42 -12.49
N LYS A 231 -18.17 9.98 -12.15
CA LYS A 231 -18.79 9.80 -10.82
C LYS A 231 -19.24 8.36 -10.57
N GLU A 232 -19.27 7.55 -11.62
CA GLU A 232 -19.55 6.12 -11.61
C GLU A 232 -18.29 5.28 -11.31
N ALA A 233 -17.13 5.91 -11.08
CA ALA A 233 -15.89 5.23 -10.68
C ALA A 233 -15.96 4.52 -9.32
N PHE A 234 -16.98 4.82 -8.50
CA PHE A 234 -17.20 4.22 -7.19
C PHE A 234 -18.70 4.17 -6.83
N GLU A 235 -19.07 3.28 -5.93
CA GLU A 235 -20.41 3.19 -5.36
C GLU A 235 -20.47 3.91 -4.01
N SER A 236 -21.62 4.51 -3.69
CA SER A 236 -21.84 5.19 -2.41
C SER A 236 -23.30 5.18 -1.98
N ALA A 237 -23.52 5.26 -0.67
CA ALA A 237 -24.83 5.44 -0.07
C ALA A 237 -24.73 6.39 1.14
N THR A 238 -25.83 7.08 1.45
CA THR A 238 -25.90 7.98 2.61
C THR A 238 -27.22 7.85 3.35
N THR A 239 -27.16 8.10 4.66
CA THR A 239 -28.33 8.17 5.54
C THR A 239 -28.20 9.33 6.51
N ILE A 240 -29.20 10.20 6.59
CA ILE A 240 -29.23 11.26 7.62
C ILE A 240 -29.52 10.62 8.97
N THR A 241 -28.72 10.96 9.99
CA THR A 241 -28.89 10.49 11.36
C THR A 241 -29.43 11.61 12.26
N SER A 242 -29.63 11.32 13.54
CA SER A 242 -30.02 12.35 14.52
C SER A 242 -28.89 13.32 14.88
N THR A 243 -27.64 12.97 14.56
CA THR A 243 -26.43 13.74 14.92
C THR A 243 -25.64 14.23 13.71
N GLY A 244 -26.05 13.89 12.50
CA GLY A 244 -25.39 14.24 11.24
C GLY A 244 -25.81 13.28 10.14
N TYR A 245 -24.87 12.51 9.59
CA TYR A 245 -25.14 11.58 8.49
C TYR A 245 -24.08 10.49 8.40
N ILE A 246 -24.46 9.35 7.82
CA ILE A 246 -23.56 8.27 7.44
C ILE A 246 -23.25 8.38 5.96
N VAL A 247 -22.01 8.10 5.58
CA VAL A 247 -21.58 7.90 4.19
C VAL A 247 -20.85 6.57 4.08
N GLU A 248 -21.24 5.77 3.10
CA GLU A 248 -20.51 4.57 2.69
C GLU A 248 -19.87 4.76 1.31
N PHE A 249 -18.66 4.22 1.14
CA PHE A 249 -17.94 4.17 -0.12
C PHE A 249 -17.54 2.74 -0.43
N LYS A 250 -17.62 2.36 -1.70
CA LYS A 250 -17.00 1.16 -2.26
C LYS A 250 -16.15 1.55 -3.46
N ILE A 251 -14.84 1.38 -3.29
CA ILE A 251 -13.78 1.94 -4.13
C ILE A 251 -13.09 0.77 -4.83
N PRO A 252 -13.23 0.62 -6.15
CA PRO A 252 -12.56 -0.45 -6.89
C PRO A 252 -11.04 -0.23 -6.94
N SER A 253 -10.29 -1.34 -6.95
CA SER A 253 -8.88 -1.31 -7.33
C SER A 253 -8.69 -0.81 -8.77
N SER A 254 -7.67 0.01 -8.96
CA SER A 254 -7.18 0.49 -10.24
C SER A 254 -5.96 -0.30 -10.74
N LEU A 255 -5.25 -1.01 -9.85
CA LEU A 255 -4.04 -1.79 -10.16
C LEU A 255 -4.29 -3.29 -10.36
N GLY A 256 -5.55 -3.73 -10.32
CA GLY A 256 -5.94 -5.09 -10.68
C GLY A 256 -6.17 -6.03 -9.50
N GLY A 257 -6.36 -5.49 -8.30
CA GLY A 257 -6.76 -6.20 -7.10
C GLY A 257 -6.02 -5.73 -5.86
N PHE A 258 -6.57 -6.08 -4.69
CA PHE A 258 -5.94 -5.90 -3.40
C PHE A 258 -5.41 -7.22 -2.84
N SER A 259 -4.38 -7.13 -1.99
CA SER A 259 -3.78 -8.30 -1.37
C SER A 259 -3.57 -8.12 0.13
N ASN A 260 -3.58 -9.23 0.86
CA ASN A 260 -3.34 -9.22 2.30
C ASN A 260 -1.92 -8.69 2.58
N ASN A 261 -1.80 -7.84 3.59
CA ASN A 261 -0.62 -7.05 3.94
C ASN A 261 -0.21 -5.97 2.94
N GLN A 262 -1.00 -5.69 1.90
CA GLN A 262 -0.78 -4.51 1.07
C GLN A 262 -0.88 -3.25 1.92
N VAL A 263 0.01 -2.30 1.63
CA VAL A 263 0.06 -1.00 2.26
C VAL A 263 -0.34 0.04 1.24
N VAL A 264 -1.37 0.83 1.57
CA VAL A 264 -1.93 1.87 0.69
C VAL A 264 -1.85 3.23 1.39
N GLY A 265 -1.75 4.30 0.60
CA GLY A 265 -1.96 5.65 1.09
C GLY A 265 -3.44 5.95 1.25
N PHE A 266 -3.82 6.49 2.40
CA PHE A 266 -5.21 6.78 2.72
C PHE A 266 -5.31 8.08 3.50
N ASP A 267 -6.33 8.88 3.20
CA ASP A 267 -6.78 9.94 4.10
C ASP A 267 -8.29 10.18 4.00
N ALA A 268 -8.85 10.73 5.08
CA ALA A 268 -10.26 11.09 5.15
C ALA A 268 -10.42 12.54 5.61
N GLN A 269 -11.36 13.24 4.99
CA GLN A 269 -11.70 14.63 5.29
C GLN A 269 -13.20 14.82 5.41
N VAL A 270 -13.62 15.73 6.28
CA VAL A 270 -14.98 16.25 6.39
C VAL A 270 -14.95 17.74 6.06
N ASN A 271 -15.76 18.13 5.08
CA ASN A 271 -16.08 19.53 4.82
C ASN A 271 -17.35 19.88 5.58
N ASP A 272 -17.36 21.07 6.17
CA ASP A 272 -18.46 21.59 6.98
C ASP A 272 -18.92 22.94 6.41
N ASP A 273 -20.21 23.09 6.17
CA ASP A 273 -20.94 24.33 5.91
C ASP A 273 -21.97 24.51 7.03
N ASP A 274 -21.74 25.49 7.90
CA ASP A 274 -22.65 25.83 9.01
C ASP A 274 -24.00 26.41 8.57
N GLY A 275 -24.46 26.12 7.35
CA GLY A 275 -25.63 26.64 6.63
C GLY A 275 -25.54 28.10 6.26
N SER A 276 -24.32 28.62 6.10
CA SER A 276 -24.04 29.91 5.50
C SER A 276 -23.94 29.84 3.97
N GLY A 277 -23.76 28.63 3.42
CA GLY A 277 -23.52 28.40 2.00
C GLY A 277 -22.06 28.55 1.59
N GLU A 278 -21.15 28.50 2.56
CA GLU A 278 -19.70 28.53 2.38
C GLU A 278 -19.06 27.49 3.31
N ARG A 279 -17.91 26.94 2.93
CA ARG A 279 -17.17 26.01 3.80
C ARG A 279 -16.59 26.75 5.01
N THR A 280 -17.02 26.37 6.21
CA THR A 280 -16.57 26.91 7.49
C THR A 280 -15.49 26.08 8.16
N SER A 281 -15.43 24.77 7.88
CA SER A 281 -14.38 23.92 8.44
C SER A 281 -13.93 22.79 7.50
N ILE A 282 -12.70 22.34 7.74
CA ILE A 282 -12.07 21.19 7.08
C ILE A 282 -11.41 20.35 8.18
N ALA A 283 -12.00 19.21 8.50
CA ALA A 283 -11.46 18.25 9.45
C ALA A 283 -10.82 17.07 8.71
N ASN A 284 -9.61 16.65 9.08
CA ASN A 284 -8.83 15.62 8.42
C ASN A 284 -8.41 14.54 9.42
N TRP A 285 -8.13 13.34 8.91
CA TRP A 285 -7.44 12.31 9.68
C TRP A 285 -5.94 12.60 9.73
N ASN A 286 -5.24 12.74 8.60
CA ASN A 286 -3.78 12.91 8.57
C ASN A 286 -3.28 14.19 7.89
N ASP A 287 -3.63 14.44 6.62
CA ASP A 287 -3.11 15.58 5.85
C ASP A 287 -3.73 16.90 6.32
N LEU A 288 -2.86 17.82 6.77
CA LEU A 288 -3.25 19.17 7.21
C LEU A 288 -2.80 20.27 6.26
N THR A 289 -2.32 19.92 5.07
CA THR A 289 -1.84 20.89 4.08
C THR A 289 -2.96 21.51 3.26
N GLY A 290 -4.13 20.85 3.21
CA GLY A 290 -5.22 21.20 2.30
C GLY A 290 -4.92 20.92 0.83
N LEU A 291 -3.85 20.15 0.53
CA LEU A 291 -3.43 19.80 -0.82
C LEU A 291 -3.71 18.33 -1.18
N GLY A 292 -4.35 17.57 -0.27
CA GLY A 292 -4.64 16.16 -0.46
C GLY A 292 -5.32 15.83 -1.78
N TYR A 293 -6.09 16.75 -2.37
CA TYR A 293 -6.74 16.59 -3.68
C TYR A 293 -5.79 16.55 -4.90
N THR A 294 -4.49 16.81 -4.70
CA THR A 294 -3.46 16.80 -5.76
C THR A 294 -2.14 16.16 -5.33
N ASN A 295 -1.92 15.94 -4.04
CA ASN A 295 -0.65 15.52 -3.46
C ASN A 295 -0.88 14.41 -2.43
N THR A 296 -0.29 13.24 -2.66
CA THR A 296 -0.43 12.06 -1.78
C THR A 296 0.66 11.97 -0.72
N SER A 297 1.69 12.82 -0.79
CA SER A 297 2.87 12.76 0.08
C SER A 297 2.57 12.91 1.56
N GLN A 298 1.42 13.51 1.90
CA GLN A 298 0.98 13.74 3.28
C GLN A 298 -0.18 12.83 3.71
N TYR A 299 -0.57 11.84 2.90
CA TYR A 299 -1.57 10.87 3.32
C TYR A 299 -1.09 10.03 4.49
N GLY A 300 -2.05 9.55 5.26
CA GLY A 300 -1.80 8.47 6.20
C GLY A 300 -1.45 7.17 5.49
N VAL A 301 -1.33 6.11 6.28
CA VAL A 301 -1.08 4.76 5.78
C VAL A 301 -2.13 3.82 6.33
N MET A 302 -2.70 3.02 5.43
CA MET A 302 -3.63 1.96 5.76
C MET A 302 -3.05 0.62 5.33
N LYS A 303 -3.01 -0.36 6.23
CA LYS A 303 -2.61 -1.72 5.91
C LYS A 303 -3.84 -2.62 5.78
N LEU A 304 -3.88 -3.42 4.71
CA LEU A 304 -4.94 -4.39 4.47
C LEU A 304 -4.62 -5.68 5.23
N VAL A 305 -5.49 -6.10 6.16
CA VAL A 305 -5.24 -7.25 7.04
C VAL A 305 -6.41 -8.23 7.09
N GLY A 306 -6.12 -9.47 7.49
CA GLY A 306 -7.14 -10.46 7.82
C GLY A 306 -7.71 -11.23 6.62
N GLY A 307 -7.34 -10.86 5.39
CA GLY A 307 -7.58 -11.73 4.24
C GLY A 307 -6.78 -13.01 4.43
N SER A 308 -7.30 -14.16 3.98
CA SER A 308 -6.38 -15.27 3.71
C SER A 308 -5.30 -14.69 2.78
N GLY A 309 -4.03 -15.04 2.97
CA GLY A 309 -2.95 -14.56 2.08
C GLY A 309 -3.11 -14.96 0.60
N GLU A 310 -4.27 -15.51 0.25
CA GLU A 310 -4.75 -15.90 -1.06
C GLU A 310 -5.28 -14.65 -1.76
N ASN A 311 -4.36 -13.82 -2.22
CA ASN A 311 -4.63 -13.09 -3.44
C ASN A 311 -4.90 -14.15 -4.53
N PRO A 312 -6.03 -14.11 -5.28
CA PRO A 312 -6.25 -15.02 -6.41
C PRO A 312 -5.12 -14.98 -7.45
N ASP A 313 -4.25 -13.94 -7.37
CA ASP A 313 -3.09 -13.72 -8.23
C ASP A 313 -1.72 -13.75 -7.49
N ASN A 314 -1.57 -14.39 -6.31
CA ASN A 314 -0.24 -14.65 -5.72
C ASN A 314 -0.03 -16.13 -5.32
N PRO A 315 0.86 -16.87 -5.98
CA PRO A 315 1.10 -18.29 -5.71
C PRO A 315 2.11 -18.52 -4.58
N ASP A 316 2.01 -17.72 -3.51
CA ASP A 316 2.71 -17.97 -2.25
C ASP A 316 1.92 -18.91 -1.33
N ASN A 317 1.32 -19.96 -1.89
CA ASN A 317 0.96 -21.15 -1.13
C ASN A 317 2.00 -22.26 -1.37
N PRO A 318 2.96 -22.47 -0.46
CA PRO A 318 3.97 -23.52 -0.62
C PRO A 318 3.43 -24.96 -0.47
N ASP A 319 2.13 -25.17 -0.21
CA ASP A 319 1.60 -26.49 0.13
C ASP A 319 0.79 -27.21 -0.95
N ILE A 320 0.46 -26.58 -2.09
CA ILE A 320 -0.22 -27.28 -3.20
C ILE A 320 0.80 -27.71 -4.26
N LYS A 321 1.12 -29.01 -4.27
CA LYS A 321 2.00 -29.60 -5.29
C LYS A 321 1.23 -29.80 -6.60
N PRO A 322 1.87 -29.58 -7.77
CA PRO A 322 1.26 -29.93 -9.05
C PRO A 322 0.92 -31.42 -9.07
N THR A 323 -0.32 -31.73 -9.45
CA THR A 323 -0.75 -33.11 -9.70
C THR A 323 -0.18 -33.61 -11.01
N LEU A 324 -0.13 -32.74 -12.02
CA LEU A 324 0.51 -32.97 -13.31
C LEU A 324 0.89 -31.62 -13.94
N LEU A 325 2.19 -31.31 -14.02
CA LEU A 325 2.66 -30.06 -14.64
C LEU A 325 2.15 -29.95 -16.09
N GLY A 326 1.58 -28.81 -16.42
CA GLY A 326 0.99 -28.50 -17.71
C GLY A 326 -0.46 -28.94 -17.92
N ASP A 327 -1.08 -29.69 -16.99
CA ASP A 327 -2.49 -30.10 -17.06
C ASP A 327 -3.36 -29.07 -16.33
N VAL A 328 -3.64 -27.95 -16.98
CA VAL A 328 -4.48 -26.88 -16.40
C VAL A 328 -5.98 -27.13 -16.60
N THR A 329 -6.35 -28.14 -17.38
CA THR A 329 -7.75 -28.59 -17.52
C THR A 329 -8.16 -29.62 -16.46
N LEU A 330 -7.19 -30.14 -15.69
CA LEU A 330 -7.37 -31.13 -14.64
C LEU A 330 -8.00 -32.43 -15.13
N ASP A 331 -7.75 -32.81 -16.38
CA ASP A 331 -8.33 -34.00 -17.00
C ASP A 331 -7.38 -35.21 -17.00
N GLY A 332 -6.17 -35.03 -16.47
CA GLY A 332 -5.13 -36.05 -16.36
C GLY A 332 -4.26 -36.18 -17.61
N VAL A 333 -4.42 -35.32 -18.63
CA VAL A 333 -3.70 -35.39 -19.90
C VAL A 333 -3.22 -34.00 -20.32
N VAL A 334 -1.91 -33.85 -20.51
CA VAL A 334 -1.33 -32.61 -21.05
C VAL A 334 -1.47 -32.59 -22.59
N ASP A 335 -2.38 -31.76 -23.11
CA ASP A 335 -2.61 -31.57 -24.55
C ASP A 335 -2.91 -30.11 -24.99
N VAL A 336 -3.43 -29.93 -26.21
CA VAL A 336 -3.70 -28.60 -26.79
C VAL A 336 -4.84 -27.85 -26.07
N ARG A 337 -5.69 -28.55 -25.31
CA ARG A 337 -6.74 -27.95 -24.49
C ARG A 337 -6.14 -27.18 -23.33
N ASP A 338 -5.07 -27.68 -22.72
CA ASP A 338 -4.31 -26.97 -21.68
C ASP A 338 -3.68 -25.69 -22.21
N VAL A 339 -3.11 -25.74 -23.42
CA VAL A 339 -2.57 -24.54 -24.10
C VAL A 339 -3.67 -23.48 -24.28
N THR A 340 -4.88 -23.92 -24.63
CA THR A 340 -6.01 -23.01 -24.85
C THR A 340 -6.49 -22.40 -23.54
N MET A 341 -6.67 -23.22 -22.51
CA MET A 341 -7.13 -22.82 -21.18
C MET A 341 -6.11 -21.90 -20.49
N LEU A 342 -4.82 -22.23 -20.54
CA LEU A 342 -3.73 -21.40 -20.03
C LEU A 342 -3.65 -20.05 -20.76
N ASN A 343 -3.87 -20.04 -22.08
CA ASN A 343 -3.94 -18.79 -22.83
C ASN A 343 -5.16 -17.95 -22.44
N GLN A 344 -6.33 -18.56 -22.20
CA GLN A 344 -7.53 -17.86 -21.73
C GLN A 344 -7.32 -17.24 -20.34
N TYR A 345 -6.65 -17.94 -19.43
CA TYR A 345 -6.27 -17.41 -18.13
C TYR A 345 -5.32 -16.20 -18.26
N ILE A 346 -4.25 -16.33 -19.05
CA ILE A 346 -3.28 -15.24 -19.28
C ILE A 346 -3.96 -13.98 -19.87
N VAL A 347 -4.98 -14.16 -20.71
CA VAL A 347 -5.75 -13.02 -21.28
C VAL A 347 -6.98 -12.63 -20.44
N LYS A 348 -7.09 -13.12 -19.20
CA LYS A 348 -8.16 -12.82 -18.25
C LYS A 348 -9.58 -13.14 -18.75
N MET A 349 -9.72 -14.21 -19.53
CA MET A 349 -11.01 -14.74 -19.99
C MET A 349 -11.56 -15.86 -19.09
N THR A 350 -10.74 -16.39 -18.19
CA THR A 350 -11.12 -17.39 -17.19
C THR A 350 -10.17 -17.26 -16.00
N ASP A 351 -10.66 -17.61 -14.81
CA ASP A 351 -9.86 -17.70 -13.61
C ASP A 351 -9.43 -19.16 -13.37
N PHE A 352 -8.32 -19.35 -12.68
CA PHE A 352 -7.78 -20.65 -12.30
C PHE A 352 -7.96 -20.89 -10.81
N ASP A 353 -8.32 -22.11 -10.43
CA ASP A 353 -8.20 -22.55 -9.04
C ASP A 353 -6.74 -22.86 -8.67
N ASP A 354 -6.48 -23.09 -7.37
CA ASP A 354 -5.14 -23.33 -6.86
C ASP A 354 -4.43 -24.51 -7.53
N GLN A 355 -5.16 -25.57 -7.90
CA GLN A 355 -4.57 -26.75 -8.53
C GLN A 355 -4.22 -26.47 -9.99
N GLN A 356 -5.04 -25.68 -10.69
CA GLN A 356 -4.76 -25.18 -12.04
C GLN A 356 -3.58 -24.21 -12.05
N LEU A 357 -3.46 -23.33 -11.05
CA LEU A 357 -2.29 -22.47 -10.87
C LEU A 357 -1.02 -23.28 -10.61
N ALA A 358 -1.08 -24.27 -9.70
CA ALA A 358 0.06 -25.14 -9.40
C ALA A 358 0.49 -25.99 -10.63
N ASN A 359 -0.45 -26.49 -11.42
CA ASN A 359 -0.14 -27.20 -12.66
C ASN A 359 0.34 -26.24 -13.77
N GLY A 360 -0.11 -24.98 -13.74
CA GLY A 360 0.19 -23.94 -14.72
C GLY A 360 1.55 -23.25 -14.54
N ASP A 361 2.11 -23.22 -13.33
CA ASP A 361 3.46 -22.73 -13.05
C ASP A 361 4.51 -23.79 -13.44
N ILE A 362 4.77 -23.87 -14.74
CA ILE A 362 5.62 -24.88 -15.36
C ILE A 362 7.10 -24.61 -15.07
N ILE A 363 7.49 -23.34 -14.97
CA ILE A 363 8.89 -22.95 -14.73
C ILE A 363 9.22 -22.72 -13.25
N LYS A 364 8.24 -22.83 -12.35
CA LYS A 364 8.38 -22.69 -10.89
C LYS A 364 8.92 -21.32 -10.49
N ASP A 365 8.45 -20.27 -11.17
CA ASP A 365 8.78 -18.88 -10.84
C ASP A 365 7.67 -18.17 -10.05
N SER A 366 6.72 -18.96 -9.52
CA SER A 366 5.59 -18.45 -8.76
C SER A 366 4.77 -17.46 -9.58
N LYS A 367 4.65 -17.70 -10.89
CA LYS A 367 3.78 -16.97 -11.81
C LYS A 367 3.26 -17.93 -12.87
N VAL A 368 2.06 -17.66 -13.35
CA VAL A 368 1.48 -18.37 -14.49
C VAL A 368 1.34 -17.37 -15.62
N ASP A 369 2.37 -17.29 -16.47
CA ASP A 369 2.49 -16.24 -17.49
C ASP A 369 2.81 -16.78 -18.90
N LEU A 370 3.14 -15.88 -19.83
CA LEU A 370 3.47 -16.24 -21.22
C LEU A 370 4.69 -17.17 -21.35
N LYS A 371 5.58 -17.22 -20.35
CA LYS A 371 6.74 -18.12 -20.31
C LYS A 371 6.29 -19.56 -20.08
N ASP A 372 5.35 -19.81 -19.17
CA ASP A 372 4.76 -21.12 -18.91
C ASP A 372 4.07 -21.65 -20.15
N LEU A 373 3.24 -20.80 -20.76
CA LEU A 373 2.58 -21.10 -22.03
C LEU A 373 3.59 -21.44 -23.13
N GLY A 374 4.74 -20.76 -23.12
CA GLY A 374 5.86 -21.05 -24.02
C GLY A 374 6.46 -22.44 -23.81
N GLN A 375 6.66 -22.87 -22.56
CA GLN A 375 7.18 -24.21 -22.25
C GLN A 375 6.16 -25.30 -22.55
N LEU A 376 4.89 -25.08 -22.19
CA LEU A 376 3.79 -25.98 -22.51
C LEU A 376 3.72 -26.23 -24.02
N LYS A 377 3.77 -25.16 -24.84
CA LYS A 377 3.78 -25.26 -26.30
C LYS A 377 4.96 -26.10 -26.81
N LYS A 378 6.18 -25.89 -26.29
CA LYS A 378 7.37 -26.68 -26.67
C LYS A 378 7.20 -28.17 -26.36
N TYR A 379 6.61 -28.50 -25.22
CA TYR A 379 6.33 -29.86 -24.82
C TYR A 379 5.29 -30.53 -25.74
N ILE A 380 4.18 -29.84 -26.04
CA ILE A 380 3.14 -30.35 -26.95
C ILE A 380 3.70 -30.67 -28.35
N ILE A 381 4.62 -29.85 -28.86
CA ILE A 381 5.26 -30.08 -30.17
C ILE A 381 6.52 -30.97 -30.09
N LYS A 382 6.81 -31.56 -28.93
CA LYS A 382 7.95 -32.47 -28.68
C LYS A 382 9.31 -31.84 -28.98
N LEU A 383 9.46 -30.54 -28.73
CA LEU A 383 10.79 -29.90 -28.68
C LEU A 383 11.50 -30.16 -27.34
N ILE A 384 10.74 -30.50 -26.30
CA ILE A 384 11.23 -30.96 -24.99
C ILE A 384 10.46 -32.21 -24.60
N ASP A 385 11.13 -33.13 -23.89
CA ASP A 385 10.58 -34.44 -23.53
C ASP A 385 9.83 -34.44 -22.18
N SER A 386 9.97 -33.38 -21.37
CA SER A 386 9.32 -33.23 -20.07
C SER A 386 9.08 -31.76 -19.72
N LEU A 387 8.15 -31.53 -18.78
CA LEU A 387 7.89 -30.25 -18.14
C LEU A 387 8.51 -30.22 -16.73
N GLY A 388 9.05 -29.07 -16.33
CA GLY A 388 9.56 -28.81 -14.98
C GLY A 388 11.06 -28.99 -14.75
#